data_AF-A0A1J4XP65-F1
#
_entry.id   AF-A0A1J4XP65-F1
#
_cell.length_a   1.000
_cell.length_b   1.000
_cell.length_c   1.000
_cell.angle_alpha   90.00
_cell.angle_beta   90.00
_cell.angle_gamma   90.00
#
_symmetry.space_group_name_H-M   'P 1'
#
loop_
_entity.id
_entity.type
_entity.pdbx_description
1 polymer ?
#
loop_
_entity_poly.entity_id
_entity_poly.type
_entity_poly.pdbx_seq_one_letter_code
_entity_poly.pdbx_strand_id
1 'polypeptide(L)'
;MTAELKSRSMRTWRKFHRYSFGYFKIISLFTAFTMVVLALTGILLTHQDELPFVQNTRIPSNMLPGKYQARLDETRERQQLTEILPRETRVPLKWLVLDLHTGDFWGAWGRWYYDLIAVAFTVLASTGFYMFFKIRKNYRF
;
A
#
# COMPACT_ATOMS: atom_id res chain seq x y z
N MET A 1 -30.02 -34.03 7.03
CA MET A 1 -29.46 -33.09 8.04
C MET A 1 -28.25 -32.26 7.55
N THR A 2 -27.49 -32.70 6.53
CA THR A 2 -26.25 -32.03 6.09
C THR A 2 -26.45 -30.81 5.18
N ALA A 3 -27.52 -30.79 4.36
CA ALA A 3 -27.79 -29.69 3.42
C ALA A 3 -28.25 -28.39 4.11
N GLU A 4 -29.06 -28.49 5.18
CA GLU A 4 -29.50 -27.34 5.96
C GLU A 4 -28.35 -26.64 6.70
N LEU A 5 -27.45 -27.41 7.33
CA LEU A 5 -26.28 -26.87 8.01
C LEU A 5 -25.38 -26.08 7.05
N LYS A 6 -25.20 -26.60 5.82
CA LYS A 6 -24.43 -25.96 4.75
C LYS A 6 -25.06 -24.64 4.28
N SER A 7 -26.38 -24.62 4.11
CA SER A 7 -27.17 -23.43 3.76
C SER A 7 -27.10 -22.34 4.84
N ARG A 8 -27.24 -22.72 6.11
CA ARG A 8 -27.20 -21.82 7.26
C ARG A 8 -25.81 -21.19 7.42
N SER A 9 -24.74 -21.97 7.27
CA SER A 9 -23.34 -21.52 7.26
C SER A 9 -23.06 -20.47 6.15
N MET A 10 -23.62 -20.66 4.96
CA MET A 10 -23.46 -19.71 3.84
C MET A 10 -24.12 -18.36 4.08
N ARG A 11 -25.28 -18.34 4.75
CA ARG A 11 -25.92 -17.07 5.17
C ARG A 11 -25.07 -16.37 6.23
N THR A 12 -24.45 -17.10 7.15
CA THR A 12 -23.56 -16.53 8.17
C THR A 12 -22.31 -15.92 7.55
N TRP A 13 -21.67 -16.60 6.59
CA TRP A 13 -20.48 -16.09 5.90
C TRP A 13 -20.75 -14.82 5.09
N ARG A 14 -21.86 -14.80 4.31
CA ARG A 14 -22.28 -13.59 3.59
C ARG A 14 -22.60 -12.43 4.53
N LYS A 15 -23.26 -12.71 5.67
CA LYS A 15 -23.52 -11.71 6.70
C LYS A 15 -22.23 -11.20 7.32
N PHE A 16 -21.28 -12.07 7.67
CA PHE A 16 -20.00 -11.68 8.27
C PHE A 16 -19.18 -10.79 7.34
N HIS A 17 -19.03 -11.15 6.06
CA HIS A 17 -18.33 -10.30 5.08
C HIS A 17 -19.04 -8.94 4.92
N ARG A 18 -20.37 -8.95 4.82
CA ARG A 18 -21.16 -7.71 4.71
C ARG A 18 -21.15 -6.87 5.99
N TYR A 19 -21.08 -7.47 7.18
CA TYR A 19 -20.98 -6.74 8.45
C TYR A 19 -19.57 -6.16 8.65
N SER A 20 -18.53 -6.93 8.32
CA SER A 20 -17.14 -6.50 8.48
C SER A 20 -16.77 -5.36 7.55
N PHE A 21 -17.26 -5.36 6.29
CA PHE A 21 -16.83 -4.38 5.29
C PHE A 21 -17.97 -3.53 4.69
N GLY A 22 -19.22 -3.98 4.79
CA GLY A 22 -20.38 -3.25 4.28
C GLY A 22 -21.00 -2.26 5.26
N TYR A 23 -20.84 -2.47 6.58
CA TYR A 23 -21.28 -1.52 7.60
C TYR A 23 -20.22 -0.43 7.85
N PHE A 24 -18.94 -0.79 7.86
CA PHE A 24 -17.82 0.14 7.99
C PHE A 24 -17.37 0.73 6.64
N LYS A 25 -18.30 1.34 5.89
CA LYS A 25 -18.05 1.85 4.52
C LYS A 25 -16.84 2.78 4.44
N ILE A 26 -16.66 3.63 5.44
CA ILE A 26 -15.53 4.58 5.50
C ILE A 26 -14.21 3.83 5.59
N ILE A 27 -14.11 2.84 6.50
CA ILE A 27 -12.89 2.03 6.66
C ILE A 27 -12.57 1.30 5.36
N SER A 28 -13.57 0.68 4.72
CA SER A 28 -13.38 0.01 3.43
C SER A 28 -12.93 0.98 2.32
N LEU A 29 -13.45 2.21 2.30
CA LEU A 29 -13.05 3.24 1.34
C LEU A 29 -11.60 3.68 1.56
N PHE A 30 -11.19 3.89 2.81
CA PHE A 30 -9.80 4.20 3.17
C PHE A 30 -8.86 3.05 2.80
N THR A 31 -9.21 1.80 3.11
CA THR A 31 -8.45 0.61 2.70
C THR A 31 -8.30 0.55 1.19
N ALA A 32 -9.37 0.77 0.43
CA ALA A 32 -9.33 0.76 -1.02
C ALA A 32 -8.43 1.89 -1.57
N PHE A 33 -8.55 3.10 -1.04
CA PHE A 33 -7.70 4.23 -1.41
C PHE A 33 -6.22 3.92 -1.18
N THR A 34 -5.87 3.43 0.01
CA THR A 34 -4.47 3.08 0.33
C THR A 34 -3.95 1.94 -0.53
N MET A 35 -4.79 0.96 -0.86
CA MET A 35 -4.43 -0.10 -1.81
C MET A 35 -4.18 0.42 -3.23
N VAL A 36 -4.94 1.43 -3.69
CA VAL A 36 -4.67 2.10 -4.97
C VAL A 36 -3.32 2.81 -4.93
N VAL A 37 -3.01 3.56 -3.86
CA VAL A 37 -1.71 4.21 -3.69
C VAL A 37 -0.57 3.17 -3.69
N LEU A 38 -0.73 2.07 -2.96
CA LEU A 38 0.24 0.97 -2.91
C LEU A 38 0.46 0.32 -4.28
N ALA A 39 -0.61 0.07 -5.02
CA ALA A 39 -0.52 -0.51 -6.36
C ALA A 39 0.18 0.45 -7.33
N LEU A 40 -0.21 1.72 -7.35
CA LEU A 40 0.40 2.72 -8.22
C LEU A 40 1.89 2.91 -7.90
N THR A 41 2.22 3.13 -6.62
CA THR A 41 3.63 3.28 -6.19
C THR A 41 4.44 2.01 -6.46
N GLY A 42 3.87 0.83 -6.25
CA GLY A 42 4.54 -0.45 -6.54
C GLY A 42 4.83 -0.63 -8.03
N ILE A 43 3.90 -0.28 -8.92
CA ILE A 43 4.11 -0.26 -10.37
C ILE A 43 5.22 0.73 -10.72
N LEU A 44 5.19 1.95 -10.17
CA LEU A 44 6.22 2.95 -10.41
C LEU A 44 7.61 2.48 -9.96
N LEU A 45 7.71 1.78 -8.82
CA LEU A 45 8.96 1.22 -8.33
C LEU A 45 9.44 0.05 -9.19
N THR A 46 8.54 -0.82 -9.62
CA THR A 46 8.87 -1.98 -10.45
C THR A 46 9.41 -1.53 -11.82
N HIS A 47 8.78 -0.52 -12.41
CA HIS A 47 9.17 0.02 -13.72
C HIS A 47 10.11 1.23 -13.61
N GLN A 48 10.79 1.45 -12.48
CA GLN A 48 11.58 2.66 -12.24
C GLN A 48 12.72 2.86 -13.25
N ASP A 49 13.25 1.76 -13.81
CA ASP A 49 14.35 1.79 -14.78
C ASP A 49 13.86 2.03 -16.22
N GLU A 50 12.58 1.70 -16.49
CA GLU A 50 11.92 1.93 -17.79
C GLU A 50 11.27 3.32 -17.87
N LEU A 51 10.98 3.92 -16.70
CA LEU A 51 10.29 5.21 -16.59
C LEU A 51 11.29 6.34 -16.29
N PRO A 52 11.75 7.08 -17.31
CA PRO A 52 12.80 8.09 -17.14
C PRO A 52 12.38 9.21 -16.19
N PHE A 53 11.09 9.48 -16.04
CA PHE A 53 10.61 10.48 -15.09
C PHE A 53 10.80 10.06 -13.63
N VAL A 54 10.71 8.77 -13.28
CA VAL A 54 10.90 8.30 -11.88
C VAL A 54 12.37 8.41 -11.48
N GLN A 55 13.26 8.09 -12.42
CA GLN A 55 14.71 8.11 -12.20
C GLN A 55 15.30 9.52 -12.23
N ASN A 56 14.87 10.36 -13.18
CA ASN A 56 15.52 11.66 -13.44
C ASN A 56 14.87 12.82 -12.68
N THR A 57 13.63 12.68 -12.22
CA THR A 57 12.96 13.76 -11.49
C THR A 57 13.56 13.88 -10.10
N ARG A 58 14.01 15.10 -9.76
CA ARG A 58 14.40 15.46 -8.40
C ARG A 58 13.48 16.55 -7.87
N ILE A 59 12.95 16.34 -6.68
CA ILE A 59 12.02 17.24 -6.00
C ILE A 59 12.82 18.14 -5.04
N PRO A 60 12.54 19.46 -5.00
CA PRO A 60 13.21 20.34 -4.05
C PRO A 60 12.83 19.98 -2.61
N SER A 61 13.82 19.96 -1.71
CA SER A 61 13.65 19.49 -0.33
C SER A 61 12.74 20.37 0.53
N ASN A 62 12.45 21.60 0.11
CA ASN A 62 11.49 22.49 0.78
C ASN A 62 10.03 22.00 0.69
N MET A 63 9.70 21.17 -0.30
CA MET A 63 8.38 20.55 -0.47
C MET A 63 8.24 19.25 0.32
N LEU A 64 9.36 18.71 0.83
CA LEU A 64 9.42 17.42 1.48
C LEU A 64 9.68 17.57 2.98
N PRO A 65 9.25 16.59 3.81
CA PRO A 65 9.68 16.52 5.19
C PRO A 65 11.21 16.57 5.33
N GLY A 66 11.73 17.26 6.36
CA GLY A 66 13.17 17.49 6.54
C GLY A 66 14.04 16.22 6.59
N LYS A 67 13.43 15.06 6.94
CA LYS A 67 14.08 13.75 6.91
C LYS A 67 14.69 13.39 5.55
N TYR A 68 14.12 13.89 4.45
CA TYR A 68 14.61 13.60 3.10
C TYR A 68 15.93 14.32 2.81
N GLN A 69 16.07 15.57 3.27
CA GLN A 69 17.34 16.29 3.18
C GLN A 69 18.40 15.63 4.07
N ALA A 70 18.04 15.23 5.28
CA ALA A 70 18.97 14.51 6.17
C ALA A 70 19.46 13.20 5.54
N ARG A 71 18.56 12.40 4.96
CA ARG A 71 18.92 11.17 4.23
C ARG A 71 19.81 11.45 3.02
N LEU A 72 19.58 12.56 2.31
CA LEU A 72 20.43 12.98 1.19
C LEU A 72 21.83 13.37 1.63
N ASP A 73 21.93 14.20 2.67
CA ASP A 73 23.19 14.65 3.25
C ASP A 73 24.01 13.45 3.77
N GLU A 74 23.38 12.51 4.49
CA GLU A 74 24.01 11.26 4.94
C GLU A 74 24.48 10.36 3.77
N THR A 75 23.66 10.25 2.71
CA THR A 75 24.04 9.44 1.53
C THR A 75 25.26 10.03 0.82
N ARG A 76 25.34 11.35 0.73
CA ARG A 76 26.49 12.05 0.12
C ARG A 76 27.74 11.94 0.96
N GLU A 77 27.61 12.02 2.28
CA GLU A 77 28.71 11.82 3.22
C GLU A 77 29.29 10.41 3.10
N ARG A 78 28.43 9.38 3.07
CA ARG A 78 28.84 7.97 2.84
C ARG A 78 29.56 7.78 1.50
N GLN A 79 29.23 8.58 0.49
CA GLN A 79 29.84 8.55 -0.83
C GLN A 79 31.02 9.52 -1.00
N GLN A 80 31.45 10.20 0.09
CA GLN A 80 32.52 11.21 0.07
C GLN A 80 32.27 12.36 -0.93
N LEU A 81 31.00 12.64 -1.26
CA LEU A 81 30.62 13.67 -2.23
C LEU A 81 30.58 15.07 -1.62
N THR A 82 30.53 15.19 -0.30
CA THR A 82 30.42 16.47 0.42
C THR A 82 31.66 17.34 0.23
N GLU A 83 32.83 16.74 0.02
CA GLU A 83 34.08 17.47 -0.21
C GLU A 83 34.25 17.92 -1.67
N ILE A 84 33.63 17.21 -2.60
CA ILE A 84 33.87 17.37 -4.05
C ILE A 84 32.78 18.22 -4.69
N LEU A 85 31.54 18.10 -4.23
CA LEU A 85 30.36 18.71 -4.84
C LEU A 85 29.68 19.70 -3.88
N PRO A 86 29.10 20.79 -4.41
CA PRO A 86 28.30 21.69 -3.59
C PRO A 86 27.10 20.95 -2.98
N ARG A 87 26.60 21.50 -1.87
CA ARG A 87 25.44 20.96 -1.17
C ARG A 87 24.24 20.88 -2.12
N GLU A 88 23.63 19.71 -2.18
CA GLU A 88 22.45 19.48 -3.02
C GLU A 88 21.16 19.52 -2.20
N THR A 89 20.15 20.20 -2.72
CA THR A 89 18.84 20.40 -2.09
C THR A 89 17.70 19.73 -2.85
N ARG A 90 18.03 18.85 -3.79
CA ARG A 90 17.05 18.15 -4.63
C ARG A 90 17.11 16.65 -4.39
N VAL A 91 16.01 16.10 -3.92
CA VAL A 91 15.88 14.70 -3.51
C VAL A 91 15.31 13.88 -4.66
N PRO A 92 15.84 12.67 -4.95
CA PRO A 92 15.29 11.81 -5.99
C PRO A 92 13.82 11.44 -5.75
N LEU A 93 12.96 11.58 -6.77
CA LEU A 93 11.53 11.22 -6.70
C LEU A 93 11.33 9.77 -6.25
N LYS A 94 12.20 8.84 -6.67
CA LYS A 94 12.14 7.43 -6.26
C LYS A 94 12.10 7.22 -4.74
N TRP A 95 12.75 8.07 -3.94
CA TRP A 95 12.73 7.94 -2.48
C TRP A 95 11.37 8.30 -1.90
N LEU A 96 10.72 9.31 -2.47
CA LEU A 96 9.35 9.67 -2.11
C LEU A 96 8.38 8.52 -2.48
N VAL A 97 8.49 7.99 -3.70
CA VAL A 97 7.65 6.88 -4.15
C VAL A 97 7.85 5.64 -3.26
N LEU A 98 9.09 5.33 -2.89
CA LEU A 98 9.42 4.22 -1.99
C LEU A 98 8.84 4.42 -0.59
N ASP A 99 8.98 5.62 -0.02
CA ASP A 99 8.44 5.92 1.30
C ASP A 99 6.91 5.94 1.32
N LEU A 100 6.26 6.34 0.22
CA LEU A 100 4.81 6.21 0.05
C LEU A 100 4.38 4.75 -0.10
N HIS A 101 5.19 3.90 -0.74
CA HIS A 101 4.89 2.48 -0.86
C HIS A 101 5.08 1.72 0.45
N THR A 102 6.08 2.08 1.25
CA THR A 102 6.39 1.42 2.53
C THR A 102 5.61 1.99 3.72
N GLY A 103 4.87 3.08 3.51
CA GLY A 103 4.22 3.84 4.59
C GLY A 103 5.21 4.67 5.42
N ASP A 104 6.50 4.66 5.08
CA ASP A 104 7.52 5.41 5.80
C ASP A 104 7.39 6.93 5.62
N PHE A 105 6.59 7.41 4.67
CA PHE A 105 6.35 8.85 4.48
C PHE A 105 5.95 9.54 5.80
N TRP A 106 5.11 8.91 6.62
CA TRP A 106 4.70 9.38 7.97
C TRP A 106 5.56 8.81 9.11
N GLY A 107 6.67 8.14 8.80
CA GLY A 107 7.54 7.48 9.78
C GLY A 107 6.85 6.29 10.44
N ALA A 108 7.13 6.07 11.72
CA ALA A 108 6.67 4.88 12.46
C ALA A 108 5.14 4.70 12.43
N TRP A 109 4.38 5.79 12.57
CA TRP A 109 2.91 5.75 12.53
C TRP A 109 2.37 5.26 11.19
N GLY A 110 3.00 5.64 10.08
CA GLY A 110 2.58 5.20 8.75
C GLY A 110 2.79 3.70 8.54
N ARG A 111 3.87 3.13 9.09
CA ARG A 111 4.13 1.68 9.00
C ARG A 111 3.06 0.86 9.74
N TRP A 112 2.73 1.23 10.97
CA TRP A 112 1.63 0.60 11.72
C TRP A 112 0.29 0.71 10.99
N TYR A 113 0.02 1.87 10.37
CA TYR A 113 -1.17 2.06 9.54
C TYR A 113 -1.19 1.09 8.34
N TYR A 114 -0.06 0.90 7.65
CA TYR A 114 0.03 0.01 6.49
C TYR A 114 -0.19 -1.45 6.89
N ASP A 115 0.34 -1.88 8.04
CA ASP A 115 0.11 -3.23 8.58
C ASP A 115 -1.38 -3.49 8.86
N LEU A 116 -2.08 -2.52 9.46
CA LEU A 116 -3.53 -2.61 9.68
C LEU A 116 -4.32 -2.72 8.36
N ILE A 117 -3.95 -1.93 7.36
CA ILE A 117 -4.57 -1.96 6.03
C ILE A 117 -4.29 -3.30 5.34
N ALA A 118 -3.08 -3.84 5.47
CA ALA A 118 -2.71 -5.15 4.91
C ALA A 118 -3.54 -6.27 5.55
N VAL A 119 -3.73 -6.25 6.88
CA VAL A 119 -4.60 -7.21 7.58
C VAL A 119 -6.05 -7.06 7.12
N ALA A 120 -6.58 -5.84 7.06
CA ALA A 120 -7.94 -5.57 6.61
C ALA A 120 -8.18 -6.06 5.17
N PHE A 121 -7.24 -5.77 4.27
CA PHE A 121 -7.28 -6.23 2.88
C PHE A 121 -7.16 -7.75 2.78
N THR A 122 -6.29 -8.38 3.56
CA THR A 122 -6.15 -9.85 3.60
C THR A 122 -7.45 -10.54 4.00
N VAL A 123 -8.12 -10.04 5.03
CA VAL A 123 -9.44 -10.54 5.43
C VAL A 123 -10.47 -10.30 4.32
N LEU A 124 -10.54 -9.09 3.78
CA LEU A 124 -11.48 -8.76 2.69
C LEU A 124 -11.30 -9.70 1.48
N ALA A 125 -10.07 -9.85 1.01
CA ALA A 125 -9.71 -10.68 -0.14
C ALA A 125 -10.01 -12.16 0.12
N SER A 126 -9.56 -12.69 1.27
CA SER A 126 -9.76 -14.11 1.62
C SER A 126 -11.24 -14.48 1.74
N THR A 127 -12.02 -13.62 2.39
CA THR A 127 -13.45 -13.85 2.59
C THR A 127 -14.24 -13.71 1.30
N GLY A 128 -13.91 -12.73 0.46
CA GLY A 128 -14.49 -12.58 -0.88
C GLY A 128 -14.16 -13.75 -1.80
N PHE A 129 -12.90 -14.16 -1.84
CA PHE A 129 -12.41 -15.29 -2.65
C PHE A 129 -13.11 -16.59 -2.25
N TYR A 130 -13.16 -16.91 -0.95
CA TYR A 130 -13.87 -18.10 -0.45
C TYR A 130 -15.33 -18.15 -0.91
N MET A 131 -16.06 -17.04 -0.80
CA MET A 131 -17.44 -16.97 -1.25
C MET A 131 -17.58 -17.16 -2.75
N PHE A 132 -16.71 -16.55 -3.56
CA PHE A 132 -16.75 -16.66 -5.02
C PHE A 132 -16.69 -18.12 -5.48
N PHE A 133 -15.71 -18.89 -5.00
CA PHE A 133 -15.56 -20.31 -5.38
C PHE A 133 -16.69 -21.20 -4.84
N LYS A 134 -17.15 -20.93 -3.62
CA LYS A 134 -18.21 -21.74 -2.99
C LYS A 134 -19.58 -21.48 -3.61
N ILE A 135 -19.88 -20.25 -4.02
CA ILE A 135 -21.11 -19.90 -4.73
C ILE A 135 -21.09 -20.53 -6.13
N ARG A 136 -19.97 -20.45 -6.87
CA ARG A 136 -19.87 -21.01 -8.23
C ARG A 136 -20.08 -22.53 -8.29
N LYS A 137 -19.67 -23.28 -7.26
CA LYS A 137 -19.95 -24.73 -7.14
C LYS A 137 -21.44 -25.08 -7.01
N ASN A 138 -22.30 -24.13 -6.62
CA ASN A 138 -23.74 -24.35 -6.47
C ASN A 138 -24.56 -23.99 -7.73
N TYR A 139 -23.93 -23.48 -8.80
CA TYR A 139 -24.59 -23.11 -10.07
C TYR A 139 -24.09 -23.90 -11.28
N ARG A 140 -23.29 -24.97 -11.08
CA ARG A 140 -23.08 -25.98 -12.12
C ARG A 140 -24.27 -26.93 -12.11
N PHE A 141 -25.29 -26.57 -12.89
CA PHE A 141 -26.12 -27.57 -13.58
C PHE A 141 -25.33 -28.08 -14.78
#